data_AF-A0AAN6K6K7-F1
#
_entry.id   AF-A0AAN6K6K7-F1
#
_cell.length_a   1.000
_cell.length_b   1.000
_cell.length_c   1.000
_cell.angle_alpha   90.00
_cell.angle_beta   90.00
_cell.angle_gamma   90.00
#
_symmetry.space_group_name_H-M   'P 1'
#
loop_
_entity.id
_entity.type
_entity.pdbx_description
1 polymer ?
#
loop_
_entity_poly.entity_id
_entity_poly.type
_entity_poly.pdbx_seq_one_letter_code
_entity_poly.pdbx_strand_id
1 'polypeptide(L)'
;MLKFLPDIARLSALPSGPRYAFDLLLKLGGNLNSHGGLENGDEDDLQERRAFYNRLDGAMVDIVRGRFREEGESWGVQREIKRIEKTGAYLRNWGVEPYFPRTLEVMRDGGSGGGGGSGMVSSGMGGDGRRAVEGAASPPDYQ
;
A
#
# COMPACT_ATOMS: atom_id res chain seq x y z
N MET A 1 -8.13 -2.72 18.30
CA MET A 1 -7.57 -1.78 17.31
C MET A 1 -8.47 -0.58 17.01
N LEU A 2 -9.79 -0.74 16.84
CA LEU A 2 -10.70 0.38 16.52
C LEU A 2 -10.62 1.55 17.52
N LYS A 3 -10.31 1.28 18.78
CA LYS A 3 -10.10 2.31 19.82
C LYS A 3 -9.02 3.35 19.47
N PHE A 4 -8.10 3.04 18.57
CA PHE A 4 -7.04 3.96 18.13
C PHE A 4 -7.41 4.77 16.88
N LEU A 5 -8.53 4.47 16.21
CA LEU A 5 -8.96 5.22 15.02
C LEU A 5 -9.16 6.72 15.30
N PRO A 6 -9.74 7.15 16.45
CA PRO A 6 -9.81 8.58 16.77
C PRO A 6 -8.44 9.25 16.85
N ASP A 7 -7.43 8.54 17.35
CA ASP A 7 -6.06 9.07 17.50
C ASP A 7 -5.35 9.13 16.15
N ILE A 8 -5.55 8.12 15.30
CA ILE A 8 -5.06 8.09 13.93
C ILE A 8 -5.71 9.20 13.10
N ALA A 9 -7.01 9.45 13.28
CA ALA A 9 -7.72 10.54 12.62
C ALA A 9 -7.17 11.91 13.07
N ARG A 10 -6.91 12.08 14.38
CA ARG A 10 -6.24 13.29 14.90
C ARG A 10 -4.86 13.47 14.31
N LEU A 11 -4.05 12.41 14.23
CA LEU A 11 -2.75 12.44 13.56
C LEU A 11 -2.89 12.87 12.10
N SER A 12 -3.86 12.31 11.37
CA SER A 12 -4.11 12.65 9.96
C SER A 12 -4.57 14.10 9.74
N ALA A 13 -5.04 14.80 10.78
CA ALA A 13 -5.46 16.19 10.68
C ALA A 13 -4.31 17.20 10.89
N LEU A 14 -3.13 16.73 11.31
CA LEU A 14 -1.93 17.56 11.46
C LEU A 14 -1.25 17.78 10.10
N PRO A 15 -0.48 18.88 9.91
CA PRO A 15 0.34 19.06 8.71
C PRO A 15 1.30 17.88 8.51
N SER A 16 1.34 17.31 7.31
CA SER A 16 2.10 16.07 6.99
C SER A 16 1.63 14.82 7.74
N GLY A 17 0.58 14.95 8.56
CA GLY A 17 -0.05 13.89 9.32
C GLY A 17 -0.61 12.76 8.48
N PRO A 18 -1.30 13.01 7.35
CA PRO A 18 -1.85 11.95 6.50
C PRO A 18 -0.82 10.92 6.05
N ARG A 19 0.43 11.34 5.78
CA ARG A 19 1.53 10.43 5.45
C ARG A 19 1.79 9.41 6.56
N TYR A 20 1.94 9.89 7.78
CA TYR A 20 2.25 9.03 8.93
C TYR A 20 1.04 8.17 9.33
N ALA A 21 -0.17 8.74 9.26
CA ALA A 21 -1.41 8.02 9.51
C ALA A 21 -1.61 6.88 8.50
N PHE A 22 -1.29 7.10 7.23
CA PHE A 22 -1.36 6.10 6.16
C PHE A 22 -0.44 4.92 6.48
N ASP A 23 0.84 5.17 6.74
CA ASP A 23 1.81 4.12 7.01
C ASP A 23 1.49 3.34 8.29
N LEU A 24 1.06 4.06 9.34
CA LEU A 24 0.66 3.47 10.62
C LEU A 24 -0.56 2.56 10.43
N LEU A 25 -1.64 3.05 9.82
CA LEU A 25 -2.86 2.28 9.63
C LEU A 25 -2.63 1.06 8.73
N LEU A 26 -1.82 1.20 7.69
CA LEU A 26 -1.47 0.11 6.80
C LEU A 26 -0.62 -0.96 7.51
N LYS A 27 0.34 -0.56 8.35
CA LYS A 27 1.15 -1.50 9.13
C LYS A 27 0.31 -2.25 10.16
N LEU A 28 -0.59 -1.55 10.84
CA LEU A 28 -1.49 -2.15 11.83
C LEU A 28 -2.50 -3.11 11.18
N GLY A 29 -3.09 -2.72 10.04
CA GLY A 29 -3.95 -3.58 9.24
C GLY A 29 -3.25 -4.85 8.78
N GLY A 30 -1.98 -4.75 8.38
CA GLY A 30 -1.16 -5.91 8.05
C GLY A 30 -0.87 -6.82 9.25
N ASN A 31 -0.45 -6.25 10.38
CA ASN A 31 -0.09 -7.01 11.59
C ASN A 31 -1.27 -7.80 12.19
N LEU A 32 -2.49 -7.27 12.09
CA LEU A 32 -3.70 -7.97 12.54
C LEU A 32 -3.93 -9.29 11.82
N ASN A 33 -3.42 -9.41 10.60
CA ASN A 33 -3.52 -10.65 9.83
C ASN A 33 -2.40 -11.64 10.13
N SER A 34 -1.31 -11.24 10.80
CA SER A 34 -0.13 -12.10 11.03
C SER A 34 -0.07 -12.74 12.42
N HIS A 35 -0.92 -12.37 13.39
CA HIS A 35 -0.82 -12.81 14.80
C HIS A 35 -2.12 -13.44 15.37
N GLY A 36 -2.84 -14.23 14.57
CA GLY A 36 -3.83 -15.18 15.12
C GLY A 36 -5.31 -14.79 15.01
N GLY A 37 -5.73 -14.15 13.92
CA GLY A 37 -7.15 -13.93 13.59
C GLY A 37 -7.61 -14.67 12.33
N LEU A 38 -6.85 -15.70 11.93
CA LEU A 38 -7.07 -16.51 10.71
C LEU A 38 -7.63 -17.90 11.01
N GLU A 39 -7.85 -18.22 12.27
CA GLU A 39 -8.49 -19.49 12.63
C GLU A 39 -9.95 -19.45 12.16
N ASN A 40 -10.47 -20.60 11.73
CA ASN A 40 -11.84 -20.77 11.24
C ASN A 40 -12.83 -20.44 12.36
N GLY A 41 -13.13 -19.15 12.52
CA GLY A 41 -14.21 -18.68 13.37
C GLY A 41 -15.57 -18.97 12.73
N ASP A 42 -16.60 -18.90 13.56
CA ASP A 42 -17.98 -19.17 13.16
C ASP A 42 -18.47 -18.04 12.23
N GLU A 43 -19.68 -18.16 11.67
CA GLU A 43 -20.21 -17.16 10.73
C GLU A 43 -20.28 -15.75 11.35
N ASP A 44 -20.52 -15.66 12.66
CA ASP A 44 -20.52 -14.42 13.43
C ASP A 44 -19.11 -13.80 13.52
N ASP A 45 -18.06 -14.60 13.76
CA ASP A 45 -16.67 -14.12 13.80
C ASP A 45 -16.25 -13.55 12.44
N LEU A 46 -16.67 -14.21 11.35
CA LEU A 46 -16.43 -13.74 10.00
C LEU A 46 -17.15 -12.41 9.73
N GLN A 47 -18.38 -12.25 10.22
CA GLN A 47 -19.14 -11.01 10.08
C GLN A 47 -18.50 -9.86 10.87
N GLU A 48 -18.09 -10.10 12.12
CA GLU A 48 -17.40 -9.11 12.94
C GLU A 48 -16.07 -8.69 12.31
N ARG A 49 -15.32 -9.66 11.77
CA ARG A 49 -14.07 -9.41 11.06
C ARG A 49 -14.28 -8.55 9.81
N ARG A 50 -15.31 -8.84 9.01
CA ARG A 50 -15.68 -8.00 7.85
C ARG A 50 -16.05 -6.58 8.28
N ALA A 51 -16.88 -6.44 9.32
CA ALA A 51 -17.27 -5.14 9.86
C ALA A 51 -16.06 -4.33 10.35
N PHE A 52 -15.10 -5.02 10.99
CA PHE A 52 -13.84 -4.43 11.42
C PHE A 52 -13.02 -3.91 10.23
N TYR A 53 -12.80 -4.72 9.20
CA TYR A 53 -12.05 -4.28 8.00
C TYR A 53 -12.75 -3.16 7.24
N ASN A 54 -14.09 -3.17 7.19
CA ASN A 54 -14.87 -2.10 6.59
C ASN A 54 -14.67 -0.76 7.33
N ARG A 55 -14.49 -0.77 8.66
CA ARG A 55 -14.18 0.46 9.40
C ARG A 55 -12.75 0.93 9.14
N LEU A 56 -11.77 0.02 9.09
CA LEU A 56 -10.40 0.37 8.75
C LEU A 56 -10.29 1.00 7.36
N ASP A 57 -10.97 0.42 6.38
CA ASP A 57 -10.98 0.91 5.01
C ASP A 57 -11.65 2.28 4.90
N GLY A 58 -12.72 2.54 5.66
CA GLY A 58 -13.31 3.88 5.74
C GLY A 58 -12.32 4.92 6.28
N ALA A 59 -11.63 4.61 7.37
CA ALA A 59 -10.62 5.51 7.94
C ALA A 59 -9.44 5.74 6.97
N MET A 60 -9.02 4.70 6.25
CA MET A 60 -7.93 4.81 5.28
C MET A 60 -8.32 5.69 4.07
N VAL A 61 -9.56 5.64 3.60
CA VAL A 61 -10.07 6.54 2.55
C VAL A 61 -9.91 8.01 2.95
N ASP A 62 -10.28 8.37 4.18
CA ASP A 62 -10.18 9.76 4.65
C ASP A 62 -8.72 10.21 4.73
N ILE A 63 -7.83 9.35 5.21
CA ILE A 63 -6.39 9.59 5.26
C ILE A 63 -5.81 9.80 3.85
N VAL A 64 -6.15 8.92 2.90
CA VAL A 64 -5.68 9.01 1.50
C VAL A 64 -6.14 10.32 0.85
N ARG A 65 -7.38 10.74 1.07
CA ARG A 65 -7.88 12.03 0.59
C ARG A 65 -7.11 13.21 1.18
N GLY A 66 -6.79 13.16 2.47
CA GLY A 66 -5.93 14.15 3.12
C GLY A 66 -4.54 14.18 2.48
N ARG A 67 -3.95 13.01 2.24
CA ARG A 67 -2.62 12.88 1.65
C ARG A 67 -2.55 13.41 0.23
N PHE A 68 -3.54 13.13 -0.61
CA PHE A 68 -3.63 13.75 -1.94
C PHE A 68 -3.73 15.27 -1.88
N ARG A 69 -4.42 15.83 -0.88
CA ARG A 69 -4.55 17.28 -0.71
C ARG A 69 -3.21 17.95 -0.35
N GLU A 70 -2.35 17.26 0.39
CA GLU A 70 -1.05 17.78 0.82
C GLU A 70 0.09 17.48 -0.15
N GLU A 71 0.20 16.24 -0.62
CA GLU A 71 1.32 15.77 -1.45
C GLU A 71 1.00 15.74 -2.95
N GLY A 72 -0.28 15.60 -3.32
CA GLY A 72 -0.71 15.52 -4.72
C GLY A 72 0.07 14.49 -5.53
N GLU A 73 0.63 14.92 -6.66
CA GLU A 73 1.41 14.07 -7.58
C GLU A 73 2.75 13.62 -6.98
N SER A 74 3.31 14.36 -6.01
CA SER A 74 4.63 14.06 -5.45
C SER A 74 4.65 12.80 -4.56
N TRP A 75 3.48 12.35 -4.10
CA TRP A 75 3.37 11.15 -3.25
C TRP A 75 3.87 9.88 -3.96
N GLY A 76 3.60 9.72 -5.26
CA GLY A 76 3.90 8.47 -5.97
C GLY A 76 2.93 7.34 -5.63
N VAL A 77 1.62 7.65 -5.57
CA VAL A 77 0.53 6.74 -5.19
C VAL A 77 0.55 5.38 -5.90
N GLN A 78 1.03 5.31 -7.15
CA GLN A 78 1.14 4.07 -7.91
C GLN A 78 2.03 3.01 -7.24
N ARG A 79 3.06 3.43 -6.49
CA ARG A 79 3.91 2.50 -5.70
C ARG A 79 3.14 1.94 -4.51
N GLU A 80 2.34 2.77 -3.85
CA GLU A 80 1.53 2.35 -2.70
C GLU A 80 0.36 1.44 -3.12
N ILE A 81 -0.28 1.70 -4.26
CA ILE A 81 -1.29 0.78 -4.83
C ILE A 81 -0.70 -0.62 -4.99
N LYS A 82 0.45 -0.73 -5.67
CA LYS A 82 1.14 -2.01 -5.87
C LYS A 82 1.50 -2.69 -4.56
N ARG A 83 1.91 -1.92 -3.55
CA ARG A 83 2.24 -2.43 -2.22
C ARG A 83 1.01 -3.02 -1.53
N ILE A 84 -0.12 -2.31 -1.54
CA ILE A 84 -1.38 -2.77 -0.93
C ILE A 84 -1.90 -4.01 -1.67
N GLU A 85 -1.90 -4.01 -3.00
CA GLU A 85 -2.35 -5.15 -3.81
C GLU A 85 -1.50 -6.41 -3.57
N LYS A 86 -0.18 -6.26 -3.44
CA LYS A 86 0.72 -7.37 -3.10
C LYS A 86 0.37 -7.97 -1.74
N THR A 87 0.13 -7.14 -0.73
CA THR A 87 -0.31 -7.61 0.59
C THR A 87 -1.69 -8.27 0.51
N GLY A 88 -2.64 -7.67 -0.20
CA GLY A 88 -3.96 -8.26 -0.42
C GLY A 88 -3.87 -9.64 -1.07
N ALA A 89 -3.04 -9.81 -2.11
CA ALA A 89 -2.83 -11.10 -2.77
C ALA A 89 -2.26 -12.17 -1.82
N TYR A 90 -1.30 -11.79 -0.97
CA TYR A 90 -0.81 -12.69 0.08
C TYR A 90 -1.94 -13.12 1.02
N LEU A 91 -2.75 -12.17 1.49
CA LEU A 91 -3.83 -12.40 2.44
C LEU A 91 -5.01 -13.21 1.88
N ARG A 92 -5.30 -13.09 0.57
CA ARG A 92 -6.31 -13.92 -0.12
C ARG A 92 -6.04 -15.41 -0.01
N ASN A 93 -4.76 -15.81 -0.09
CA ASN A 93 -4.37 -17.22 0.08
C ASN A 93 -4.72 -17.77 1.48
N TRP A 94 -5.02 -16.89 2.43
CA TRP A 94 -5.43 -17.21 3.80
C TRP A 94 -6.92 -16.90 4.06
N GLY A 95 -7.74 -16.79 3.00
CA GLY A 95 -9.18 -16.57 3.11
C GLY A 95 -9.58 -15.15 3.54
N VAL A 96 -8.66 -14.18 3.44
CA VAL A 96 -8.93 -12.79 3.83
C VAL A 96 -9.27 -11.96 2.61
N GLU A 97 -10.56 -11.70 2.42
CA GLU A 97 -11.06 -10.81 1.38
C GLU A 97 -12.15 -9.86 1.92
N PRO A 98 -12.15 -8.55 1.55
CA PRO A 98 -11.13 -7.77 0.82
C PRO A 98 -10.23 -6.90 1.73
N TYR A 99 -8.99 -6.62 1.29
CA TYR A 99 -8.04 -5.72 1.98
C TYR A 99 -8.04 -4.33 1.33
N PHE A 100 -8.66 -3.35 2.01
CA PHE A 100 -8.73 -1.94 1.59
C PHE A 100 -9.33 -1.67 0.18
N PRO A 101 -10.49 -2.23 -0.19
CA PRO A 101 -11.04 -2.09 -1.54
C PRO A 101 -11.40 -0.64 -1.91
N ARG A 102 -12.11 0.10 -1.05
CA ARG A 102 -12.51 1.49 -1.37
C ARG A 102 -11.31 2.43 -1.35
N THR A 103 -10.34 2.15 -0.48
CA THR A 103 -9.07 2.88 -0.50
C THR A 103 -8.38 2.74 -1.86
N LEU A 104 -8.29 1.52 -2.41
CA LEU A 104 -7.67 1.30 -3.72
C LEU A 104 -8.42 2.02 -4.85
N GLU A 105 -9.75 2.06 -4.81
CA GLU A 105 -10.56 2.86 -5.76
C GLU A 105 -10.16 4.33 -5.71
N VAL A 106 -10.19 4.95 -4.52
CA VAL A 106 -9.83 6.36 -4.33
C VAL A 106 -8.38 6.66 -4.74
N MET A 107 -7.45 5.74 -4.45
CA MET A 107 -6.05 5.89 -4.85
C MET A 107 -5.87 5.85 -6.38
N ARG A 108 -6.62 5.00 -7.07
CA ARG A 108 -6.59 4.91 -8.55
C ARG A 108 -7.17 6.18 -9.16
N ASP A 109 -8.32 6.62 -8.68
CA ASP A 109 -8.99 7.82 -9.18
C ASP A 109 -8.13 9.08 -8.98
N GLY A 110 -7.55 9.24 -7.79
CA GLY A 110 -6.65 10.36 -7.49
C GLY A 110 -5.31 10.28 -8.23
N GLY A 111 -4.85 9.09 -8.60
CA GLY A 111 -3.62 8.88 -9.36
C GLY A 111 -3.76 9.07 -10.87
N SER A 112 -4.98 8.96 -11.41
CA SER A 112 -5.26 9.13 -12.84
C SER A 112 -5.30 10.59 -13.31
N GLY A 113 -5.32 11.57 -12.38
CA GLY A 113 -5.34 13.00 -12.68
C GLY A 113 -4.01 13.62 -13.17
N GLY A 114 -2.89 12.88 -13.15
CA GLY A 114 -1.54 13.43 -13.38
C GLY A 114 -0.59 12.51 -14.16
N GLY A 115 -1.08 11.72 -15.11
CA GLY A 115 -0.31 10.63 -15.72
C GLY A 115 -0.50 10.40 -17.22
N GLY A 116 -0.81 11.45 -17.98
CA GLY A 116 -0.68 11.44 -19.44
C GLY A 116 0.70 11.95 -19.85
N GLY A 117 1.63 11.06 -20.19
CA GLY A 117 2.94 11.48 -20.68
C GLY A 117 4.05 10.45 -20.51
N SER A 118 3.87 9.23 -21.01
CA SER A 118 5.03 8.40 -21.36
C SER A 118 5.75 9.08 -22.53
N GLY A 119 6.73 9.93 -22.19
CA GLY A 119 7.71 10.47 -23.12
C GLY A 119 8.47 9.31 -23.76
N MET A 120 8.03 8.93 -24.94
CA MET A 120 8.70 7.99 -25.83
C MET A 120 9.95 8.69 -26.37
N VAL A 121 11.07 8.53 -25.66
CA VAL A 121 12.37 8.98 -26.14
C VAL A 121 12.81 7.99 -27.22
N SER A 122 12.64 8.44 -28.47
CA SER A 122 13.27 7.89 -29.65
C SER A 122 14.80 7.93 -29.47
N SER A 123 15.45 6.76 -29.44
CA SER A 123 16.86 6.62 -29.79
C SER A 123 17.01 5.43 -30.72
N GLY A 124 17.11 5.74 -32.00
CA GLY A 124 17.52 4.81 -33.05
C GLY A 124 19.06 4.70 -33.12
N MET A 125 19.47 3.50 -33.52
CA MET A 125 20.68 3.13 -34.26
C MET A 125 22.07 3.21 -33.61
N GLY A 126 22.75 2.06 -33.59
CA GLY A 126 24.17 1.98 -33.99
C GLY A 126 25.06 0.97 -33.25
N GLY A 127 25.25 -0.22 -33.83
CA GLY A 127 26.59 -0.80 -34.07
C GLY A 127 27.37 -1.48 -32.92
N ASP A 128 27.42 -2.81 -33.01
CA ASP A 128 28.59 -3.72 -33.00
C ASP A 128 29.76 -3.57 -31.98
N GLY A 129 30.14 -4.71 -31.37
CA GLY A 129 31.56 -5.09 -31.30
C GLY A 129 32.29 -5.13 -29.93
N ARG A 130 32.27 -6.32 -29.30
CA ARG A 130 33.38 -6.97 -28.54
C ARG A 130 33.98 -6.31 -27.28
N ARG A 131 33.84 -6.98 -26.12
CA ARG A 131 34.93 -7.62 -25.34
C ARG A 131 34.41 -8.33 -24.06
N ALA A 132 34.98 -9.51 -23.79
CA ALA A 132 34.92 -10.32 -22.57
C ALA A 132 35.56 -9.58 -21.35
N VAL A 133 35.48 -9.99 -20.07
CA VAL A 133 35.83 -11.25 -19.39
C VAL A 133 35.34 -11.16 -17.91
N GLU A 134 35.00 -12.33 -17.33
CA GLU A 134 34.93 -12.79 -15.91
C GLU A 134 34.92 -11.82 -14.71
N GLY A 135 34.17 -12.21 -13.67
CA GLY A 135 34.41 -11.77 -12.30
C GLY A 135 33.25 -12.05 -11.34
N ALA A 136 33.19 -13.27 -10.81
CA ALA A 136 32.30 -13.66 -9.71
C ALA A 136 32.61 -12.83 -8.45
N ALA A 137 31.59 -12.23 -7.84
CA ALA A 137 31.70 -11.58 -6.54
C ALA A 137 30.81 -12.31 -5.52
N SER A 138 31.44 -13.01 -4.58
CA SER A 138 30.79 -13.52 -3.37
C SER A 138 30.42 -12.36 -2.44
N PRO A 139 29.31 -12.46 -1.67
CA PRO A 139 28.90 -11.42 -0.74
C PRO A 139 29.80 -11.37 0.51
N PRO A 140 29.92 -10.19 1.16
CA PRO A 140 30.82 -9.99 2.29
C PRO A 140 30.29 -10.60 3.60
N ASP A 141 31.19 -11.21 4.37
CA ASP A 141 30.97 -11.60 5.77
C ASP A 141 31.10 -10.39 6.68
N TYR A 142 30.12 -10.22 7.57
CA TYR A 142 30.16 -9.24 8.65
C TYR A 142 30.61 -9.95 9.93
N GLN A 143 31.73 -9.51 10.51
CA GLN A 143 32.15 -9.85 11.88
C GLN A 143 31.47 -8.95 12.90
#